data_AF-A0A3S0PT30-F1
#
_entry.id   AF-A0A3S0PT30-F1
#
_cell.length_a   1.000
_cell.length_b   1.000
_cell.length_c   1.000
_cell.angle_alpha   90.00
_cell.angle_beta   90.00
_cell.angle_gamma   90.00
#
_symmetry.space_group_name_H-M   'P 1'
#
loop_
_entity.id
_entity.type
_entity.pdbx_description
1 polymer ?
#
loop_
_entity_poly.entity_id
_entity_poly.type
_entity_poly.pdbx_seq_one_letter_code
_entity_poly.pdbx_strand_id
1 'polypeptide(L)' 'MNKISVVGAGVSGLSMANYLEKHKIDYHIYERRKKEDLAGHGFLIPKKE' A
#
# COMPACT_ATOMS: atom_id res chain seq x y z
N MET A 1 -19.72 -2.08 10.16
CA MET A 1 -18.89 -2.07 8.94
C MET A 1 -17.50 -2.54 9.34
N ASN A 2 -16.95 -3.56 8.68
CA ASN A 2 -15.63 -4.09 9.06
C ASN A 2 -14.54 -3.17 8.49
N LYS A 3 -13.77 -2.54 9.37
CA LYS A 3 -12.65 -1.67 9.00
C LYS A 3 -11.39 -2.52 8.79
N ILE A 4 -10.75 -2.38 7.64
CA ILE A 4 -9.54 -3.15 7.30
C ILE A 4 -8.30 -2.40 7.76
N SER A 5 -7.40 -3.08 8.46
CA SER A 5 -6.07 -2.55 8.78
C SER A 5 -5.04 -3.16 7.85
N VAL A 6 -4.31 -2.32 7.13
CA VAL A 6 -3.17 -2.71 6.29
C VAL A 6 -1.90 -2.37 7.04
N VAL A 7 -1.07 -3.36 7.35
CA VAL A 7 0.22 -3.18 8.03
C VAL A 7 1.34 -3.27 7.00
N GLY A 8 2.03 -2.14 6.78
CA GLY A 8 3.06 -1.93 5.76
C GLY A 8 2.56 -1.12 4.57
N ALA A 9 3.22 -0.01 4.26
CA ALA A 9 2.97 0.86 3.11
C ALA A 9 4.01 0.65 1.99
N GLY A 10 4.41 -0.61 1.77
CA GLY A 10 5.18 -1.01 0.59
C GLY A 10 4.31 -1.11 -0.67
N VAL A 11 4.87 -1.69 -1.74
CA VAL A 11 4.16 -1.85 -3.03
C VAL A 11 2.84 -2.62 -2.86
N SER A 12 2.86 -3.76 -2.16
CA SER A 12 1.67 -4.58 -1.96
C SER A 12 0.62 -3.88 -1.09
N GLY A 13 1.03 -3.26 0.02
CA GLY A 13 0.13 -2.55 0.94
C GLY A 13 -0.57 -1.36 0.27
N LEU A 14 0.16 -0.55 -0.49
CA LEU A 14 -0.41 0.56 -1.26
C LEU A 14 -1.27 0.06 -2.43
N SER A 15 -0.90 -1.05 -3.07
CA SER A 15 -1.73 -1.66 -4.11
C SER A 15 -3.07 -2.14 -3.55
N MET A 16 -3.05 -2.73 -2.35
CA MET A 16 -4.27 -3.14 -1.64
C MET A 16 -5.10 -1.93 -1.22
N ALA A 17 -4.49 -0.89 -0.65
CA ALA A 17 -5.18 0.34 -0.29
C ALA A 17 -5.90 0.97 -1.50
N ASN A 18 -5.24 1.03 -2.65
CA ASN A 18 -5.86 1.48 -3.90
C ASN A 18 -7.07 0.62 -4.32
N TYR A 19 -7.01 -0.70 -4.11
CA TYR A 19 -8.16 -1.58 -4.35
C TYR A 19 -9.31 -1.27 -3.38
N LEU A 20 -9.02 -1.13 -2.08
CA LEU A 20 -10.01 -0.85 -1.04
C LEU A 20 -10.70 0.50 -1.26
N GLU A 21 -9.92 1.54 -1.59
CA GLU A 21 -10.40 2.88 -1.92
C GLU A 21 -11.40 2.84 -3.10
N LYS A 22 -11.03 2.15 -4.20
CA LYS A 22 -11.90 2.00 -5.38
C LYS A 22 -13.22 1.31 -5.10
N HIS A 23 -13.26 0.41 -4.12
CA HIS A 23 -14.46 -0.33 -3.73
C HIS A 23 -15.18 0.30 -2.53
N LYS A 24 -14.76 1.50 -2.08
CA LYS A 24 -15.36 2.23 -0.95
C LYS A 24 -15.38 1.42 0.36
N ILE A 25 -14.33 0.62 0.58
CA ILE A 25 -14.17 -0.17 1.81
C ILE A 25 -13.34 0.66 2.80
N ASP A 26 -13.82 0.84 4.04
CA ASP A 26 -13.08 1.60 5.07
C ASP A 26 -11.78 0.88 5.46
N TYR A 27 -10.66 1.61 5.41
CA TYR A 27 -9.35 1.08 5.75
C TYR A 27 -8.44 2.10 6.43
N HIS A 28 -7.38 1.59 7.07
CA HIS A 28 -6.28 2.40 7.58
C HIS A 28 -4.95 1.70 7.30
N ILE A 29 -3.91 2.47 6.99
CA ILE A 29 -2.56 1.95 6.73
C ILE A 29 -1.65 2.33 7.88
N TYR A 30 -0.92 1.35 8.42
CA TYR A 30 0.15 1.56 9.39
C TYR A 30 1.49 1.31 8.71
N GLU A 31 2.41 2.26 8.79
CA GLU A 31 3.79 2.12 8.30
C GLU A 31 4.76 2.53 9.41
N ARG A 32 5.85 1.78 9.53
CA ARG A 32 6.88 2.02 10.55
C ARG A 32 7.81 3.17 10.15
N ARG A 33 8.13 3.27 8.86
CA ARG A 33 9.05 4.29 8.33
C ARG A 33 8.44 5.67 8.41
N LYS A 34 9.30 6.64 8.69
CA LYS A 34 8.92 8.06 8.67
C LYS A 34 8.91 8.57 7.22
N LYS A 35 8.21 9.67 6.98
CA LYS A 35 8.05 10.23 5.63
C LYS A 35 9.38 10.66 5.00
N GLU A 36 10.37 10.98 5.83
CA GLU A 36 11.70 11.43 5.42
C GLU A 36 12.65 10.26 5.07
N ASP A 37 12.25 9.02 5.35
CA ASP A 37 13.02 7.83 5.02
C ASP A 37 12.81 7.45 3.54
N LEU A 38 13.61 8.09 2.68
CA LEU A 38 13.58 7.94 1.22
C LEU A 38 14.47 6.78 0.72
N ALA A 39 14.99 5.93 1.61
CA ALA A 39 15.78 4.77 1.22
C ALA A 39 14.90 3.79 0.41
N GLY A 40 15.36 3.41 -0.78
CA GLY A 40 14.60 2.57 -1.69
C GLY A 40 15.47 1.74 -2.63
N HIS A 41 14.86 0.69 -3.17
CA HIS A 41 15.45 -0.14 -4.22
C HIS A 41 14.61 -0.02 -5.49
N GLY A 42 15.27 -0.06 -6.64
CA GLY A 42 14.57 -0.18 -7.92
C GLY A 42 13.86 -1.54 -8.01
N PHE A 43 12.70 -1.57 -8.63
CA PHE A 43 12.00 -2.81 -8.96
C PHE A 43 11.52 -2.74 -10.42
N LEU A 44 11.56 -3.88 -11.10
CA LEU A 44 11.06 -4.00 -12.47
C LEU A 44 9.59 -4.42 -12.41
N ILE A 45 8.73 -3.66 -13.07
CA ILE A 45 7.36 -4.08 -13.35
C ILE A 45 7.40 -4.77 -14.71
N PRO A 46 7.20 -6.10 -14.79
CA PRO A 46 7.14 -6.77 -16.07
C PRO A 46 5.99 -6.20 -16.89
N LYS A 47 6.22 -6.06 -18.21
CA LYS A 47 5.16 -5.67 -19.13
C LYS A 47 4.11 -6.78 -19.11
N LYS A 48 2.83 -6.43 -19.00
CA LYS A 48 1.75 -7.40 -19.20
C LYS A 48 1.90 -8.00 -20.60
N GLU A 49 1.89 -9.33 -20.68
CA GLU A 49 1.71 -10.07 -21.93
C GLU A 49 0.33 -9.80 -22.54
#